data_AF-A0A068YJ26-F1
#
_entry.id   AF-A0A068YJ26-F1
#
_cell.length_a   1.000
_cell.length_b   1.000
_cell.length_c   1.000
_cell.angle_alpha   90.00
_cell.angle_beta   90.00
_cell.angle_gamma   90.00
#
_symmetry.space_group_name_H-M   'P 1'
#
loop_
_entity.id
_entity.type
_entity.pdbx_description
1 polymer ?
#
loop_
_entity_poly.entity_id
_entity_poly.type
_entity_poly.pdbx_seq_one_letter_code
_entity_poly.pdbx_strand_id
1 'polypeptide(L)'
;MTTPNESRIEYVDGPIRGAKEGWADSVPRGLGYDADDERLLGSCILQVRQLSAKSAAEHFSCDDNEFMQGVDSLIRVDYETWSTSNEFNPEAPEQVIYRREHVYVMHSDLLAEEDFCNHGMGRDCEINGYALDEEKEGSPEEVQLPANAREGLQLEIESEQREVIAEWLDGDVDKIPAGLGEVMQVLYEEIAEETRQEQDAAEQQAQAKAKQE
;
A
#
# COMPACT_ATOMS: atom_id res chain seq x y z
N MET A 1 3.80 19.07 12.53
CA MET A 1 3.91 18.47 13.88
C MET A 1 5.35 18.05 14.10
N THR A 2 5.89 18.25 15.29
CA THR A 2 7.26 17.80 15.62
C THR A 2 7.14 16.34 16.06
N THR A 3 7.81 15.42 15.40
CA THR A 3 7.88 14.03 15.86
C THR A 3 8.45 14.01 17.28
N PRO A 4 7.81 13.30 18.23
CA PRO A 4 8.31 13.23 19.60
C PRO A 4 9.72 12.66 19.61
N ASN A 5 10.56 13.14 20.53
CA ASN A 5 11.93 12.65 20.65
C ASN A 5 11.91 11.20 21.16
N GLU A 6 11.95 10.25 20.22
CA GLU A 6 11.71 8.82 20.45
C GLU A 6 12.66 8.19 21.49
N SER A 7 13.87 8.74 21.64
CA SER A 7 14.85 8.28 22.62
C SER A 7 14.38 8.38 24.09
N ARG A 8 13.24 9.02 24.33
CA ARG A 8 12.67 9.26 25.67
C ARG A 8 11.27 8.66 25.85
N ILE A 9 10.78 7.86 24.91
CA ILE A 9 9.50 7.16 25.03
C ILE A 9 9.70 5.85 25.81
N GLU A 10 9.01 5.70 26.93
CA GLU A 10 9.00 4.48 27.73
C GLU A 10 7.79 3.61 27.33
N TYR A 11 8.03 2.33 27.07
CA TYR A 11 7.00 1.35 26.70
C TYR A 11 6.69 0.40 27.87
N VAL A 12 5.48 -0.15 27.85
CA VAL A 12 5.07 -1.19 28.81
C VAL A 12 5.50 -2.56 28.28
N ASP A 13 6.15 -3.35 29.13
CA ASP A 13 6.49 -4.74 28.81
C ASP A 13 5.25 -5.65 28.86
N GLY A 14 5.06 -6.45 27.81
CA GLY A 14 4.03 -7.48 27.74
C GLY A 14 3.18 -7.43 26.47
N PRO A 15 2.33 -8.44 26.25
CA PRO A 15 1.47 -8.49 25.07
C PRO A 15 0.37 -7.43 25.15
N ILE A 16 0.08 -6.78 24.03
CA ILE A 16 -1.08 -5.89 23.89
C ILE A 16 -2.33 -6.76 23.88
N ARG A 17 -3.19 -6.56 24.88
CA ARG A 17 -4.43 -7.35 25.01
C ARG A 17 -5.34 -7.03 23.83
N GLY A 18 -5.79 -8.05 23.10
CA GLY A 18 -6.71 -7.83 21.98
C GLY A 18 -6.01 -7.41 20.69
N ALA A 19 -4.68 -7.53 20.60
CA ALA A 19 -3.98 -7.46 19.32
C ALA A 19 -4.59 -8.47 18.34
N LYS A 20 -4.97 -7.99 17.16
CA LYS A 20 -5.56 -8.79 16.09
C LYS A 20 -4.62 -8.86 14.92
N GLU A 21 -4.64 -10.00 14.22
CA GLU A 21 -3.89 -10.20 12.98
C GLU A 21 -4.32 -9.21 11.87
N GLY A 22 -5.57 -8.74 11.90
CA GLY A 22 -6.12 -7.80 10.90
C GLY A 22 -5.60 -6.36 10.93
N TRP A 23 -4.82 -5.98 11.95
CA TRP A 23 -4.28 -4.61 12.05
C TRP A 23 -3.28 -4.27 10.94
N ALA A 24 -2.63 -5.28 10.35
CA ALA A 24 -1.74 -5.10 9.20
C ALA A 24 -2.42 -4.33 8.08
N ASP A 25 -3.63 -4.73 7.70
CA ASP A 25 -4.33 -4.12 6.58
C ASP A 25 -5.12 -2.87 6.99
N SER A 26 -5.60 -2.79 8.23
CA SER A 26 -6.40 -1.65 8.71
C SER A 26 -5.56 -0.38 8.92
N VAL A 27 -4.31 -0.52 9.39
CA VAL A 27 -3.46 0.63 9.74
C VAL A 27 -3.10 1.49 8.52
N PRO A 28 -2.52 0.94 7.44
CA PRO A 28 -2.24 1.70 6.23
C PRO A 28 -3.50 2.29 5.60
N ARG A 29 -4.59 1.51 5.51
CA ARG A 29 -5.86 1.97 4.91
C ARG A 29 -6.46 3.15 5.66
N GLY A 30 -6.51 3.10 7.00
CA GLY A 30 -6.96 4.23 7.80
C GLY A 30 -6.05 5.46 7.69
N LEU A 31 -4.77 5.28 7.36
CA LEU A 31 -3.86 6.40 7.10
C LEU A 31 -3.97 6.98 5.68
N GLY A 32 -4.90 6.46 4.87
CA GLY A 32 -5.15 6.96 3.52
C GLY A 32 -4.23 6.34 2.47
N TYR A 33 -3.64 5.17 2.72
CA TYR A 33 -3.21 4.34 1.58
C TYR A 33 -4.48 3.93 0.81
N ASP A 34 -4.51 4.24 -0.50
CA ASP A 34 -5.67 4.47 -1.40
C ASP A 34 -6.10 5.95 -1.57
N ALA A 35 -5.27 6.92 -1.18
CA ALA A 35 -5.44 8.33 -1.55
C ALA A 35 -4.85 8.60 -2.94
N ASP A 36 -5.73 9.03 -3.87
CA ASP A 36 -5.63 9.55 -5.25
C ASP A 36 -4.41 9.23 -6.17
N ASP A 37 -3.18 9.03 -5.67
CA ASP A 37 -1.96 8.88 -6.48
C ASP A 37 -1.28 7.50 -6.35
N GLU A 38 -1.63 6.69 -5.34
CA GLU A 38 -1.03 5.37 -5.09
C GLU A 38 -2.06 4.29 -4.70
N ARG A 39 -1.75 3.03 -5.03
CA ARG A 39 -2.53 1.84 -4.64
C ARG A 39 -1.75 0.92 -3.73
N LEU A 40 -2.37 0.48 -2.65
CA LEU A 40 -1.75 -0.45 -1.72
C LEU A 40 -1.70 -1.87 -2.31
N LEU A 41 -0.50 -2.39 -2.52
CA LEU A 41 -0.28 -3.78 -2.96
C LEU A 41 -0.31 -4.74 -1.77
N GLY A 42 0.26 -4.32 -0.64
CA GLY A 42 0.28 -5.11 0.58
C GLY A 42 0.96 -4.38 1.73
N SER A 43 0.87 -4.97 2.92
CA SER A 43 1.43 -4.40 4.14
C SER A 43 1.88 -5.47 5.14
N CYS A 44 2.65 -5.06 6.14
CA CYS A 44 3.07 -5.93 7.24
C CYS A 44 3.23 -5.13 8.54
N ILE A 45 2.66 -5.60 9.65
CA ILE A 45 3.02 -5.07 10.98
C ILE A 45 4.35 -5.64 11.40
N LEU A 46 5.30 -4.76 11.70
CA LEU A 46 6.58 -5.13 12.28
C LEU A 46 6.48 -5.28 13.79
N GLN A 47 5.87 -4.29 14.44
CA GLN A 47 5.81 -4.25 15.90
C GLN A 47 4.63 -3.42 16.37
N VAL A 48 4.03 -3.83 17.49
CA VAL A 48 3.08 -2.99 18.22
C VAL A 48 3.54 -2.89 19.67
N ARG A 49 3.66 -1.66 20.17
CA ARG A 49 4.14 -1.38 21.54
C ARG A 49 3.20 -0.44 22.25
N GLN A 50 2.84 -0.77 23.48
CA GLN A 50 2.07 0.12 24.33
C GLN A 50 2.98 1.13 25.02
N LEU A 51 2.62 2.42 24.97
CA LEU A 51 3.33 3.46 25.70
C LEU A 51 2.97 3.42 27.18
N SER A 52 3.93 3.75 28.04
CA SER A 52 3.63 3.98 29.45
C SER A 52 2.73 5.22 29.59
N ALA A 53 1.82 5.21 30.57
CA ALA A 53 0.93 6.35 30.82
C ALA A 53 1.73 7.66 31.07
N LYS A 54 2.90 7.54 31.70
CA LYS A 54 3.83 8.67 31.91
C LYS A 54 4.36 9.21 30.59
N SER A 55 4.88 8.36 29.71
CA SER A 55 5.41 8.80 28.42
C SER A 55 4.33 9.32 27.48
N ALA A 56 3.14 8.72 27.50
CA ALA A 56 1.98 9.27 26.78
C ALA A 56 1.71 10.72 27.24
N ALA A 57 1.62 10.94 28.56
CA ALA A 57 1.39 12.27 29.14
C ALA A 57 2.52 13.29 28.90
N GLU A 58 3.77 12.85 28.81
CA GLU A 58 4.93 13.72 28.61
C GLU A 58 5.13 14.13 27.14
N HIS A 59 4.80 13.26 26.19
CA HIS A 59 5.13 13.46 24.77
C HIS A 59 3.94 13.78 23.88
N PHE A 60 2.72 13.55 24.34
CA PHE A 60 1.50 13.79 23.58
C PHE A 60 0.57 14.69 24.40
N SER A 61 0.25 15.88 23.89
CA SER A 61 -0.73 16.77 24.50
C SER A 61 -2.13 16.39 24.02
N CYS A 62 -3.00 16.04 24.96
CA CYS A 62 -4.44 16.00 24.74
C CYS A 62 -5.09 17.05 25.64
N ASP A 63 -5.84 17.98 25.06
CA ASP A 63 -6.58 18.99 25.83
C ASP A 63 -7.69 18.36 26.69
N ASP A 64 -8.12 17.12 26.37
CA ASP A 64 -9.07 16.37 27.18
C ASP A 64 -8.36 15.48 28.22
N ASN A 65 -8.28 15.98 29.45
CA ASN A 65 -7.75 15.28 30.62
C ASN A 65 -8.48 13.95 30.95
N GLU A 66 -9.64 13.66 30.36
CA GLU A 66 -10.32 12.36 30.51
C GLU A 66 -9.60 11.23 29.74
N PHE A 67 -8.86 11.55 28.66
CA PHE A 67 -8.13 10.56 27.85
C PHE A 67 -6.90 10.01 28.57
N MET A 68 -6.17 10.84 29.32
CA MET A 68 -4.99 10.42 30.09
C MET A 68 -5.33 9.63 31.36
N GLN A 69 -6.59 9.65 31.79
CA GLN A 69 -7.09 8.91 32.95
C GLN A 69 -7.89 7.66 32.57
N GLY A 70 -8.08 7.43 31.28
CA GLY A 70 -8.84 6.31 30.73
C GLY A 70 -8.08 4.98 30.73
N VAL A 71 -8.85 3.90 30.64
CA VAL A 71 -8.39 2.50 30.52
C VAL A 71 -7.75 2.22 29.14
N ASP A 72 -7.80 3.21 28.24
CA ASP A 72 -7.33 3.08 26.88
C ASP A 72 -5.88 3.54 26.75
N SER A 73 -5.10 2.78 26.00
CA SER A 73 -3.66 2.91 25.94
C SER A 73 -3.22 3.42 24.58
N LEU A 74 -2.37 4.44 24.57
CA LEU A 74 -1.67 4.86 23.37
C LEU A 74 -0.68 3.78 22.96
N ILE A 75 -0.75 3.34 21.70
CA ILE A 75 0.13 2.33 21.13
C ILE A 75 0.90 2.91 19.95
N ARG A 76 2.15 2.48 19.79
CA ARG A 76 2.94 2.66 18.58
C ARG A 76 2.77 1.41 17.72
N VAL A 77 2.42 1.60 16.46
CA VAL A 77 2.40 0.57 15.43
C VAL A 77 3.53 0.88 14.46
N ASP A 78 4.51 0.01 14.36
CA ASP A 78 5.57 0.02 13.34
C ASP A 78 5.14 -0.94 12.22
N TYR A 79 5.15 -0.48 10.97
CA TYR A 79 4.65 -1.25 9.84
C TYR A 79 5.41 -0.92 8.54
N GLU A 80 5.25 -1.80 7.56
CA GLU A 80 5.75 -1.66 6.19
C GLU A 80 4.60 -1.72 5.20
N THR A 81 4.73 -0.97 4.12
CA THR A 81 3.80 -0.94 3.00
C THR A 81 4.54 -1.09 1.68
N TRP A 82 3.85 -1.68 0.72
CA TRP A 82 4.25 -1.71 -0.69
C TRP A 82 3.09 -1.17 -1.51
N SER A 83 3.34 -0.17 -2.33
CA SER A 83 2.36 0.47 -3.20
C SER A 83 2.90 0.61 -4.63
N THR A 84 2.00 0.85 -5.58
CA THR A 84 2.32 1.29 -6.93
C THR A 84 1.69 2.66 -7.19
N SER A 85 2.24 3.42 -8.14
CA SER A 85 1.55 4.61 -8.64
C SER A 85 0.26 4.21 -9.38
N ASN A 86 -0.75 5.09 -9.29
CA ASN A 86 -1.94 5.04 -10.14
C ASN A 86 -1.62 5.32 -11.61
N GLU A 87 -0.54 6.06 -11.89
CA GLU A 87 -0.10 6.33 -13.25
C GLU A 87 0.79 5.20 -13.75
N PHE A 88 0.33 4.51 -14.80
CA PHE A 88 1.13 3.48 -15.45
C PHE A 88 2.38 4.09 -16.08
N ASN A 89 3.55 3.57 -15.73
CA ASN A 89 4.83 3.90 -16.34
C ASN A 89 5.34 2.74 -17.19
N PRO A 90 5.26 2.80 -18.54
CA PRO A 90 5.74 1.72 -19.40
C PRO A 90 7.24 1.45 -19.31
N GLU A 91 8.04 2.45 -18.91
CA GLU A 91 9.49 2.31 -18.77
C GLU A 91 9.89 1.65 -17.45
N ALA A 92 8.97 1.57 -16.48
CA ALA A 92 9.16 0.92 -15.19
C ALA A 92 7.81 0.34 -14.68
N PRO A 93 7.27 -0.69 -15.33
CA PRO A 93 5.91 -1.16 -15.05
C PRO A 93 5.80 -1.97 -13.75
N GLU A 94 6.92 -2.30 -13.12
CA GLU A 94 6.98 -2.92 -11.81
C GLU A 94 7.49 -1.94 -10.74
N GLN A 95 7.43 -0.63 -11.00
CA GLN A 95 7.86 0.36 -10.02
C GLN A 95 7.02 0.21 -8.76
N VAL A 96 7.64 -0.30 -7.71
CA VAL A 96 7.03 -0.42 -6.39
C VAL A 96 7.66 0.60 -5.47
N ILE A 97 6.81 1.22 -4.67
CA ILE A 97 7.17 2.12 -3.59
C ILE A 97 7.08 1.33 -2.29
N TYR A 98 8.20 1.16 -1.61
CA TYR A 98 8.27 0.62 -0.26
C TYR A 98 8.36 1.76 0.74
N ARG A 99 7.57 1.67 1.81
CA ARG A 99 7.70 2.54 2.97
C ARG A 99 7.76 1.73 4.26
N ARG A 100 8.58 2.22 5.18
CA ARG A 100 8.56 1.83 6.57
C ARG A 100 8.14 3.03 7.40
N GLU A 101 7.13 2.81 8.22
CA GLU A 101 6.42 3.88 8.90
C GLU A 101 6.07 3.46 10.31
N HIS A 102 5.74 4.46 11.12
CA HIS A 102 5.07 4.20 12.37
C HIS A 102 4.02 5.24 12.70
N VAL A 103 3.00 4.79 13.42
CA VAL A 103 1.92 5.64 13.91
C VAL A 103 1.70 5.43 15.40
N TYR A 104 1.42 6.53 16.11
CA TYR A 104 0.90 6.51 17.47
C TYR A 104 -0.61 6.67 17.40
N VAL A 105 -1.34 5.72 17.97
CA VAL A 105 -2.80 5.65 17.87
C VAL A 105 -3.38 5.04 19.13
N MET A 106 -4.59 5.44 19.50
CA MET A 106 -5.29 4.86 20.64
C MET A 106 -5.69 3.41 20.34
N HIS A 107 -5.46 2.52 21.29
CA HIS A 107 -5.75 1.11 21.10
C HIS A 107 -7.24 0.84 20.82
N SER A 108 -8.17 1.62 21.40
CA SER A 108 -9.60 1.48 21.10
C SER A 108 -9.93 1.81 19.64
N ASP A 109 -9.24 2.76 19.03
CA ASP A 109 -9.49 3.18 17.65
C ASP A 109 -9.14 2.05 16.69
N LEU A 110 -8.02 1.34 16.93
CA LEU A 110 -7.67 0.15 16.17
C LEU A 110 -8.58 -1.06 16.41
N LEU A 111 -9.26 -1.13 17.55
CA LEU A 111 -10.27 -2.17 17.79
C LEU A 111 -11.58 -1.86 17.05
N ALA A 112 -11.85 -0.59 16.78
CA ALA A 112 -12.97 -0.09 15.98
C ALA A 112 -12.57 0.02 14.50
N GLU A 113 -12.07 -1.10 13.92
CA GLU A 113 -11.49 -1.20 12.57
C GLU A 113 -12.29 -0.46 11.48
N GLU A 114 -13.62 -0.57 11.47
CA GLU A 114 -14.48 0.13 10.49
C GLU A 114 -14.43 1.65 10.65
N ASP A 115 -14.41 2.17 11.88
CA ASP A 115 -14.34 3.60 12.12
C ASP A 115 -12.96 4.16 11.77
N PHE A 116 -11.89 3.41 12.11
CA PHE A 116 -10.51 3.77 11.79
C PHE A 116 -10.24 3.75 10.29
N CYS A 117 -10.72 2.76 9.55
CA CYS A 117 -10.55 2.71 8.10
C CYS A 117 -11.31 3.83 7.38
N ASN A 118 -12.52 4.18 7.85
CA ASN A 118 -13.39 5.15 7.15
C ASN A 118 -13.09 6.62 7.48
N HIS A 119 -12.62 6.90 8.70
CA HIS A 119 -12.37 8.27 9.18
C HIS A 119 -10.89 8.55 9.44
N GLY A 120 -10.04 7.55 9.17
CA GLY A 120 -8.63 7.56 9.46
C GLY A 120 -8.31 7.81 10.93
N MET A 121 -7.31 8.65 11.18
CA MET A 121 -6.94 9.12 12.53
C MET A 121 -8.00 10.03 13.19
N GLY A 122 -9.22 10.09 12.66
CA GLY A 122 -10.26 11.08 12.94
C GLY A 122 -10.99 10.93 14.28
N ARG A 123 -10.42 11.53 15.33
CA ARG A 123 -11.04 12.57 16.19
C ARG A 123 -9.97 13.64 16.41
N ASP A 124 -10.36 14.89 16.67
CA ASP A 124 -9.51 16.08 16.88
C ASP A 124 -8.47 15.91 18.01
N CYS A 125 -7.51 15.02 17.84
CA CYS A 125 -6.53 14.67 18.85
C CYS A 125 -5.16 14.78 18.20
N GLU A 126 -4.43 15.83 18.58
CA GLU A 126 -3.00 16.05 18.33
C GLU A 126 -2.09 14.94 18.92
N ILE A 127 -2.67 13.81 19.33
CA ILE A 127 -2.04 12.62 19.90
C ILE A 127 -1.56 11.68 18.78
N ASN A 128 -2.17 11.73 17.60
CA ASN A 128 -1.84 10.83 16.50
C ASN A 128 -0.61 11.36 15.74
N GLY A 129 0.56 10.81 16.10
CA GLY A 129 1.82 11.09 15.41
C GLY A 129 2.09 10.05 14.34
N TYR A 130 2.41 10.50 13.13
CA TYR A 130 2.87 9.65 12.03
C TYR A 130 4.31 10.05 11.67
N ALA A 131 5.14 9.05 11.39
CA ALA A 131 6.46 9.29 10.82
C ALA A 131 6.80 8.26 9.74
N LEU A 132 7.45 8.77 8.70
CA LEU A 132 8.10 7.99 7.66
C LEU A 132 9.56 7.74 8.07
N ASP A 133 9.88 6.48 8.34
CA ASP A 133 11.21 6.06 8.78
C ASP A 133 12.13 5.77 7.59
N GLU A 134 11.58 5.14 6.55
CA GLU A 134 12.30 4.77 5.33
C GLU A 134 11.37 4.80 4.13
N GLU A 135 11.89 5.28 2.99
CA GLU A 135 11.21 5.21 1.69
C GLU A 135 12.20 4.75 0.64
N LYS A 136 11.74 3.84 -0.22
CA LYS A 136 12.52 3.33 -1.33
C LYS A 136 11.62 3.00 -2.50
N GLU A 137 11.98 3.49 -3.68
CA GLU A 137 11.39 3.05 -4.93
C GLU A 137 12.34 2.11 -5.68
N GLY A 138 11.79 1.15 -6.42
CA GLY A 138 12.56 0.28 -7.28
C GLY A 138 11.77 -0.90 -7.82
N SER A 139 12.47 -1.88 -8.37
CA SER A 139 11.85 -3.14 -8.79
C SER A 139 11.39 -3.97 -7.58
N PRO A 140 10.48 -4.94 -7.78
CA PRO A 140 10.03 -5.85 -6.72
C PRO A 140 11.18 -6.53 -5.97
N GLU A 141 12.27 -6.89 -6.67
CA GLU A 141 13.46 -7.47 -6.07
C GLU A 141 14.25 -6.45 -5.24
N GLU A 142 14.39 -5.23 -5.75
CA GLU A 142 15.11 -4.17 -5.05
C GLU A 142 14.41 -3.79 -3.74
N VAL A 143 13.07 -3.74 -3.74
CA VAL A 143 12.26 -3.39 -2.57
C VAL A 143 11.83 -4.61 -1.72
N GLN A 144 12.31 -5.81 -2.07
CA GLN A 144 12.02 -7.06 -1.36
C GLN A 144 10.52 -7.33 -1.20
N LEU A 145 9.76 -7.22 -2.29
CA LEU A 145 8.32 -7.37 -2.31
C LEU A 145 7.87 -8.72 -1.71
N PRO A 146 7.08 -8.73 -0.63
CA PRO A 146 6.59 -9.98 -0.03
C PRO A 146 5.52 -10.63 -0.89
N ALA A 147 5.23 -11.90 -0.63
CA ALA A 147 4.32 -12.70 -1.45
C ALA A 147 2.89 -12.11 -1.54
N ASN A 148 2.36 -11.56 -0.45
CA ASN A 148 1.05 -10.91 -0.45
C ASN A 148 1.03 -9.64 -1.32
N ALA A 149 2.07 -8.82 -1.25
CA ALA A 149 2.18 -7.62 -2.08
C ALA A 149 2.46 -7.95 -3.56
N ARG A 150 3.16 -9.06 -3.83
CA ARG A 150 3.35 -9.59 -5.19
C ARG A 150 2.04 -10.04 -5.82
N GLU A 151 1.18 -10.71 -5.06
CA GLU A 151 -0.17 -11.07 -5.51
C GLU A 151 -1.01 -9.81 -5.80
N GLY A 152 -0.92 -8.79 -4.94
CA GLY A 152 -1.55 -7.49 -5.17
C GLY A 152 -1.07 -6.81 -6.47
N LEU A 153 0.23 -6.83 -6.74
CA LEU A 153 0.82 -6.28 -7.97
C LEU A 153 0.29 -6.98 -9.22
N GLN A 154 0.27 -8.32 -9.20
CA GLN A 154 -0.26 -9.11 -10.31
C GLN A 154 -1.73 -8.77 -10.60
N LEU A 155 -2.56 -8.72 -9.55
CA LEU A 155 -3.98 -8.40 -9.69
C LEU A 155 -4.19 -7.00 -10.29
N GLU A 156 -3.45 -6.00 -9.81
CA GLU A 156 -3.53 -4.63 -10.32
C GLU A 156 -3.21 -4.56 -11.81
N ILE A 157 -2.16 -5.24 -12.25
CA ILE A 157 -1.79 -5.27 -13.67
C ILE A 157 -2.86 -5.98 -14.51
N GLU A 158 -3.37 -7.11 -14.04
CA GLU A 158 -4.40 -7.88 -14.75
C GLU A 158 -5.72 -7.09 -14.88
N SER A 159 -6.13 -6.36 -13.84
CA SER A 159 -7.43 -5.67 -13.83
C SER A 159 -7.41 -4.26 -14.40
N GLU A 160 -6.33 -3.51 -14.22
CA GLU A 160 -6.36 -2.05 -14.39
C GLU A 160 -5.35 -1.56 -15.43
N GLN A 161 -4.23 -2.26 -15.57
CA GLN A 161 -3.17 -1.87 -16.50
C GLN A 161 -3.17 -2.67 -17.80
N ARG A 162 -3.90 -3.80 -17.86
CA ARG A 162 -3.93 -4.69 -19.03
C ARG A 162 -4.23 -3.97 -20.34
N GLU A 163 -5.25 -3.12 -20.38
CA GLU A 163 -5.62 -2.37 -21.58
C GLU A 163 -4.54 -1.34 -21.96
N VAL A 164 -4.00 -0.64 -20.96
CA VAL A 164 -2.93 0.36 -21.18
C VAL A 164 -1.66 -0.30 -21.72
N ILE A 165 -1.31 -1.47 -21.20
CA ILE A 165 -0.20 -2.29 -21.67
C ILE A 165 -0.45 -2.76 -23.10
N ALA A 166 -1.65 -3.24 -23.42
CA ALA A 166 -2.03 -3.66 -24.76
C ALA A 166 -1.88 -2.52 -25.78
N GLU A 167 -2.38 -1.33 -25.45
CA GLU A 167 -2.27 -0.13 -26.29
C GLU A 167 -0.81 0.29 -26.49
N TRP A 168 0.00 0.23 -25.44
CA TRP A 168 1.41 0.60 -25.50
C TRP A 168 2.24 -0.39 -26.35
N LEU A 169 2.01 -1.70 -26.16
CA LEU A 169 2.68 -2.75 -26.92
C LEU A 169 2.25 -2.72 -28.39
N ASP A 170 0.98 -2.44 -28.70
CA ASP A 170 0.42 -2.55 -30.06
C ASP A 170 0.76 -3.91 -30.71
N GLY A 171 0.69 -4.99 -29.91
CA GLY A 171 1.03 -6.34 -30.32
C GLY A 171 2.52 -6.60 -30.60
N ASP A 172 3.42 -5.68 -30.23
CA ASP A 172 4.86 -5.77 -30.49
C ASP A 172 5.63 -6.24 -29.25
N VAL A 173 6.01 -7.52 -29.24
CA VAL A 173 6.81 -8.13 -28.17
C VAL A 173 8.20 -7.50 -28.04
N ASP A 174 8.74 -6.91 -29.10
CA ASP A 174 10.05 -6.25 -29.05
C ASP A 174 10.00 -4.94 -28.25
N LYS A 175 8.81 -4.44 -27.91
CA LYS A 175 8.64 -3.29 -27.03
C LYS A 175 8.67 -3.64 -25.56
N ILE A 176 8.56 -4.91 -25.16
CA ILE A 176 8.54 -5.31 -23.74
C ILE A 176 9.83 -4.81 -23.05
N PRO A 177 9.72 -4.11 -21.89
CA PRO A 177 10.89 -3.56 -21.21
C PRO A 177 11.91 -4.65 -20.83
N ALA A 178 13.18 -4.37 -21.09
CA ALA A 178 14.25 -5.25 -20.64
C ALA A 178 14.42 -5.14 -19.11
N GLY A 179 14.45 -6.28 -18.42
CA GLY A 179 14.69 -6.33 -16.97
C GLY A 179 13.46 -6.55 -16.11
N LEU A 180 12.28 -6.79 -16.70
CA LEU A 180 11.11 -7.27 -15.97
C LEU A 180 11.37 -8.62 -15.30
N GLY A 181 10.73 -8.85 -14.16
CA GLY A 181 10.67 -10.16 -13.53
C GLY A 181 9.99 -11.19 -14.43
N GLU A 182 10.31 -12.47 -14.23
CA GLU A 182 9.82 -13.57 -15.09
C GLU A 182 8.29 -13.61 -15.20
N VAL A 183 7.57 -13.36 -14.11
CA VAL A 183 6.09 -13.36 -14.11
C VAL A 183 5.52 -12.23 -14.97
N MET A 184 6.16 -11.07 -14.95
CA MET A 184 5.71 -9.89 -15.68
C MET A 184 6.01 -10.00 -17.16
N GLN A 185 7.15 -10.59 -17.52
CA GLN A 185 7.45 -10.94 -18.91
C GLN A 185 6.35 -11.83 -19.49
N VAL A 186 5.95 -12.88 -18.78
CA VAL A 186 4.87 -13.78 -19.22
C VAL A 186 3.57 -13.02 -19.43
N LEU A 187 3.15 -12.17 -18.48
CA LEU A 187 1.92 -11.38 -18.61
C LEU A 187 1.95 -10.45 -19.83
N TYR A 188 3.08 -9.78 -20.06
CA TYR A 188 3.24 -8.88 -21.21
C TYR A 188 3.24 -9.62 -22.54
N GLU A 189 3.89 -10.78 -22.60
CA GLU A 189 3.89 -11.64 -23.79
C GLU A 189 2.47 -12.13 -24.12
N GLU A 190 1.71 -12.53 -23.10
CA GLU A 190 0.31 -12.94 -23.26
C GLU A 190 -0.55 -11.79 -23.78
N ILE A 191 -0.44 -10.60 -23.18
CA ILE A 191 -1.16 -9.40 -23.63
C ILE A 191 -0.80 -9.04 -25.08
N ALA A 192 0.49 -9.07 -25.44
CA ALA A 192 0.94 -8.78 -26.80
C ALA A 192 0.35 -9.76 -27.83
N GLU A 193 0.34 -11.05 -27.52
CA GLU A 193 -0.17 -12.08 -28.42
C GLU A 193 -1.69 -12.00 -28.57
N GLU A 194 -2.43 -11.78 -27.49
CA GLU A 194 -3.89 -11.56 -27.54
C GLU A 194 -4.23 -10.33 -28.38
N THR A 195 -3.53 -9.21 -28.17
CA THR A 195 -3.71 -7.97 -28.96
C THR A 195 -3.51 -8.22 -30.45
N ARG A 196 -2.47 -8.98 -30.81
CA ARG A 196 -2.17 -9.32 -32.21
C ARG A 196 -3.27 -10.18 -32.83
N GLN A 197 -3.77 -11.17 -32.12
CA GLN A 197 -4.86 -12.04 -32.60
C GLN A 197 -6.15 -11.25 -32.87
N GLU A 198 -6.47 -10.28 -32.01
CA GLU A 198 -7.63 -9.40 -32.19
C GLU A 198 -7.47 -8.49 -33.42
N GLN A 199 -6.28 -7.92 -33.63
CA GLN A 199 -5.97 -7.10 -34.80
C GLN A 199 -6.08 -7.91 -36.10
N ASP A 200 -5.46 -9.10 -36.15
CA ASP A 200 -5.54 -10.00 -37.31
C ASP A 200 -6.98 -10.40 -37.64
N ALA A 201 -7.79 -10.69 -36.61
CA ALA A 201 -9.20 -11.03 -36.78
C ALA A 201 -10.02 -9.83 -37.33
N ALA A 202 -9.77 -8.62 -36.82
CA ALA A 202 -10.42 -7.41 -37.29
C ALA A 202 -10.08 -7.10 -38.75
N GLU A 203 -8.81 -7.24 -39.15
CA GLU A 203 -8.38 -7.06 -40.54
C GLU A 203 -9.05 -8.07 -41.49
N GLN A 204 -9.10 -9.34 -41.10
CA GLN A 204 -9.76 -10.38 -41.90
C GLN A 204 -11.25 -10.09 -42.09
N GLN A 205 -11.94 -9.63 -41.05
CA GLN A 205 -13.35 -9.24 -41.15
C GLN A 205 -13.56 -8.02 -42.07
N ALA A 206 -12.69 -7.00 -41.94
CA ALA A 206 -12.74 -5.81 -42.79
C ALA A 206 -12.52 -6.16 -44.28
N GLN A 207 -11.54 -7.01 -44.57
CA GLN A 207 -11.27 -7.49 -45.93
C GLN A 207 -12.41 -8.35 -46.49
N ALA A 208 -13.04 -9.19 -45.66
CA ALA A 208 -14.19 -9.99 -46.07
C ALA A 208 -15.40 -9.12 -46.43
N LYS A 209 -15.67 -8.08 -45.65
CA LYS A 209 -16.76 -7.12 -45.91
C LYS A 209 -16.50 -6.30 -47.18
N ALA A 210 -15.28 -5.81 -47.38
CA ALA A 210 -14.90 -5.04 -48.57
C ALA A 210 -15.00 -5.83 -49.89
N LYS A 211 -14.92 -7.16 -49.84
CA LYS A 211 -15.10 -8.03 -51.01
C LYS A 211 -16.58 -8.33 -51.33
N GLN A 212 -17.51 -7.98 -50.45
CA GLN A 212 -18.95 -8.19 -50.64
C GLN A 212 -19.69 -6.94 -51.15
N GLU A 213 -19.03 -5.77 -51.13
CA GLU A 213 -19.51 -4.49 -51.70
C GLU A 213 -19.03 -4.32 -53.15
#